data_AF-A0A2N5KFB5-F1
#
_entry.id   AF-A0A2N5KFB5-F1
#
_cell.length_a   1.000
_cell.length_b   1.000
_cell.length_c   1.000
_cell.angle_alpha   90.00
_cell.angle_beta   90.00
_cell.angle_gamma   90.00
#
_symmetry.space_group_name_H-M   'P 1'
#
loop_
_entity.id
_entity.type
_entity.pdbx_description
1 polymer ?
#
loop_
_entity_poly.entity_id
_entity_poly.type
_entity_poly.pdbx_seq_one_letter_code
_entity_poly.pdbx_strand_id
1 'polypeptide(L)'
;MSTAHLTKLLVRARSAGLTLAAKEGSVLVTPKAMLSPELRTDLTRHKAELSAYLRWDEEKAYALWKNALSYLARSYQEAGSPDFDLEALHELDAQIDDAFAREDMFVLGPCVREWVLAVGRAIAGHDAKGGDPA
;
A
#
# COMPACT_ATOMS: atom_id res chain seq x y z
N MET A 1 -15.49 16.88 1.26
CA MET A 1 -15.93 15.48 1.07
C MET A 1 -15.23 14.56 2.08
N SER A 2 -15.80 13.41 2.48
CA SER A 2 -15.12 12.51 3.44
C SER A 2 -14.15 11.54 2.76
N THR A 3 -13.10 11.13 3.46
CA THR A 3 -12.08 10.18 2.98
C THR A 3 -12.70 8.87 2.49
N ALA A 4 -13.75 8.38 3.17
CA ALA A 4 -14.48 7.17 2.79
C ALA A 4 -15.13 7.26 1.39
N HIS A 5 -15.52 8.46 0.95
CA HIS A 5 -16.10 8.66 -0.38
C HIS A 5 -15.01 8.61 -1.47
N LEU A 6 -13.84 9.21 -1.23
CA LEU A 6 -12.68 9.14 -2.12
C LEU A 6 -12.21 7.69 -2.27
N THR A 7 -12.14 6.93 -1.18
CA THR A 7 -11.76 5.50 -1.21
C THR A 7 -12.73 4.67 -2.05
N LYS A 8 -14.05 4.89 -1.92
CA LYS A 8 -15.05 4.18 -2.75
C LYS A 8 -14.86 4.47 -4.23
N LEU A 9 -14.57 5.73 -4.59
CA LEU A 9 -14.35 6.13 -5.97
C LEU A 9 -13.07 5.49 -6.55
N LEU A 10 -12.00 5.39 -5.76
CA LEU A 10 -10.77 4.68 -6.11
C LEU A 10 -10.99 3.19 -6.32
N VAL A 11 -11.72 2.53 -5.40
CA VAL A 11 -12.07 1.11 -5.52
C VAL A 11 -12.87 0.86 -6.80
N ARG A 12 -13.87 1.70 -7.08
CA ARG A 12 -14.69 1.57 -8.29
C ARG A 12 -13.88 1.77 -9.57
N ALA A 13 -12.94 2.73 -9.60
CA ALA A 13 -12.04 2.90 -10.73
C ALA A 13 -11.14 1.67 -10.94
N ARG A 14 -10.57 1.12 -9.86
CA ARG A 14 -9.71 -0.07 -9.94
C ARG A 14 -10.47 -1.33 -10.34
N SER A 15 -11.70 -1.53 -9.84
CA SER A 15 -12.59 -2.61 -10.29
C SER A 15 -12.95 -2.51 -11.77
N ALA A 16 -12.92 -1.31 -12.35
CA ALA A 16 -13.09 -1.08 -13.78
C ALA A 16 -11.78 -1.21 -14.58
N GLY A 17 -10.68 -1.66 -13.96
CA GLY A 17 -9.37 -1.81 -14.60
C GLY A 17 -8.65 -0.48 -14.83
N LEU A 18 -9.01 0.58 -14.11
CA LEU A 18 -8.42 1.91 -14.26
C LEU A 18 -7.39 2.20 -13.16
N THR A 19 -6.29 2.81 -13.56
CA THR A 19 -5.30 3.45 -12.68
C THR A 19 -5.52 4.96 -12.69
N LEU A 20 -5.47 5.57 -11.51
CA LEU A 20 -5.59 7.02 -11.31
C LEU A 20 -4.28 7.57 -10.77
N ALA A 21 -3.77 8.66 -11.35
CA ALA A 21 -2.57 9.35 -10.88
C ALA A 21 -2.81 10.86 -10.76
N ALA A 22 -2.24 11.50 -9.74
CA ALA A 22 -2.28 12.96 -9.61
C ALA A 22 -1.43 13.62 -10.71
N LYS A 23 -1.93 14.70 -11.30
CA LYS A 23 -1.18 15.55 -12.24
C LYS A 23 -1.63 17.00 -12.11
N GLU A 24 -0.81 17.84 -11.47
CA GLU A 24 -0.99 19.30 -11.40
C GLU A 24 -2.44 19.76 -11.07
N GLY A 25 -3.07 19.16 -10.05
CA GLY A 25 -4.45 19.49 -9.65
C GLY A 25 -5.53 18.79 -10.48
N SER A 26 -5.14 17.83 -11.32
CA SER A 26 -6.00 16.95 -12.11
C SER A 26 -5.70 15.48 -11.81
N VAL A 27 -6.53 14.60 -12.35
CA VAL A 27 -6.37 13.14 -12.23
C VAL A 27 -6.20 12.56 -13.63
N LEU A 28 -5.08 11.90 -13.86
CA LEU A 28 -4.82 11.13 -15.06
C LEU A 28 -5.44 9.74 -14.91
N VAL A 29 -6.11 9.26 -15.95
CA VAL A 29 -6.82 7.97 -15.95
C VAL A 29 -6.28 7.08 -17.05
N THR A 30 -5.87 5.86 -16.71
CA THR A 30 -5.29 4.90 -17.66
C THR A 30 -5.88 3.49 -17.44
N PRO A 31 -6.35 2.79 -18.49
CA PRO A 31 -6.54 3.25 -19.86
C PRO A 31 -7.81 4.12 -20.00
N LYS A 32 -7.70 5.26 -20.69
CA LYS A 32 -8.84 6.18 -20.91
C LYS A 32 -10.00 5.54 -21.69
N ALA A 33 -9.73 4.51 -22.48
CA ALA A 33 -10.72 3.78 -23.27
C ALA A 33 -11.75 3.03 -22.41
N MET A 34 -11.39 2.63 -21.18
CA MET A 34 -12.28 1.91 -20.27
C MET A 34 -13.07 2.85 -19.36
N LEU A 35 -12.91 4.17 -19.51
CA LEU A 35 -13.55 5.16 -18.65
C LEU A 35 -15.02 5.39 -19.06
N SER A 36 -15.95 4.86 -18.25
CA SER A 36 -17.39 5.06 -18.44
C SER A 36 -17.81 6.53 -18.26
N PRO A 37 -18.92 6.98 -18.88
CA PRO A 37 -19.43 8.35 -18.74
C PRO A 37 -19.78 8.72 -17.29
N GLU A 38 -20.34 7.79 -16.52
CA GLU A 38 -20.73 7.99 -15.13
C GLU A 38 -19.48 8.19 -14.26
N LEU A 39 -18.49 7.30 -14.43
CA LEU A 39 -17.25 7.38 -13.68
C LEU A 39 -16.43 8.62 -14.08
N ARG A 40 -16.47 9.02 -15.35
CA ARG A 40 -15.87 10.29 -15.79
C ARG A 40 -16.48 11.48 -15.08
N THR A 41 -17.79 11.50 -14.93
CA THR A 41 -18.52 12.59 -14.25
C THR A 41 -18.11 12.67 -12.79
N ASP A 42 -18.08 11.52 -12.10
CA ASP A 42 -17.67 11.45 -10.70
C ASP A 42 -16.20 11.87 -10.50
N LEU A 43 -15.27 11.35 -11.33
CA LEU A 43 -13.86 11.74 -11.27
C LEU A 43 -13.64 13.22 -11.57
N THR A 44 -14.39 13.79 -12.52
CA THR A 44 -14.29 15.21 -12.87
C THR A 44 -14.79 16.10 -11.73
N ARG A 45 -15.90 15.72 -11.09
CA ARG A 45 -16.46 16.45 -9.95
C ARG A 45 -15.49 16.52 -8.77
N HIS A 46 -14.70 15.48 -8.58
CA HIS A 46 -13.81 15.32 -7.42
C HIS A 46 -12.32 15.43 -7.75
N LYS A 47 -11.96 15.92 -8.95
CA LYS A 47 -10.58 15.89 -9.46
C LYS A 47 -9.56 16.58 -8.56
N ALA A 48 -9.91 17.70 -7.91
CA ALA A 48 -8.99 18.44 -7.05
C ALA A 48 -8.74 17.70 -5.74
N GLU A 49 -9.80 17.18 -5.12
CA GLU A 49 -9.74 16.39 -3.89
C GLU A 49 -9.01 15.06 -4.14
N LEU A 50 -9.30 14.39 -5.25
CA LEU A 50 -8.59 13.18 -5.69
C LEU A 50 -7.12 13.48 -6.01
N SER A 51 -6.82 14.56 -6.73
CA SER A 51 -5.44 14.93 -7.06
C SER A 51 -4.63 15.24 -5.80
N ALA A 52 -5.23 15.88 -4.80
CA ALA A 52 -4.57 16.11 -3.52
C ALA A 52 -4.38 14.81 -2.74
N TYR A 53 -5.38 13.91 -2.77
CA TYR A 53 -5.32 12.61 -2.11
C TYR A 53 -4.31 11.64 -2.75
N LEU A 54 -4.18 11.69 -4.08
CA LEU A 54 -3.26 10.87 -4.87
C LEU A 54 -1.86 11.47 -4.96
N ARG A 55 -1.65 12.70 -4.45
CA ARG A 55 -0.34 13.34 -4.49
C ARG A 55 0.61 12.58 -3.57
N TRP A 56 1.81 12.35 -4.08
CA TRP A 56 2.91 11.86 -3.27
C TRP A 56 3.19 12.80 -2.10
N ASP A 57 3.35 12.20 -0.93
CA ASP A 57 3.69 12.87 0.31
C ASP A 57 4.90 12.13 0.86
N GLU A 58 6.08 12.62 0.50
CA GLU A 58 7.36 11.99 0.79
C GLU A 58 7.60 11.85 2.31
N GLU A 59 7.25 12.89 3.08
CA GLU A 59 7.35 12.86 4.54
C GLU A 59 6.47 11.76 5.13
N LYS A 60 5.23 11.65 4.64
CA LYS A 60 4.30 10.62 5.08
C LYS A 60 4.71 9.23 4.62
N ALA A 61 5.20 9.08 3.39
CA ALA A 61 5.72 7.81 2.87
C ALA A 61 6.89 7.31 3.72
N TYR A 62 7.85 8.18 3.99
CA TYR A 62 9.01 7.88 4.82
C TYR A 62 8.60 7.57 6.26
N ALA A 63 7.67 8.33 6.84
CA ALA A 63 7.13 8.03 8.16
C ALA A 63 6.43 6.66 8.21
N LEU A 64 5.68 6.29 7.17
CA LEU A 64 4.98 5.00 7.07
C LEU A 64 5.97 3.84 7.04
N TRP A 65 7.01 3.95 6.22
CA TRP A 65 8.08 2.96 6.11
C TRP A 65 8.90 2.85 7.41
N LYS A 66 9.33 3.98 7.99
CA LYS A 66 10.09 4.00 9.24
C LYS A 66 9.31 3.42 10.42
N ASN A 67 8.00 3.69 10.50
CA ASN A 67 7.14 3.12 11.52
C ASN A 67 7.01 1.59 11.35
N ALA A 68 6.86 1.11 10.11
CA ALA A 68 6.83 -0.31 9.82
C ALA A 68 8.15 -1.00 10.26
N LEU A 69 9.30 -0.44 9.88
CA LEU A 69 10.61 -0.94 10.31
C LEU A 69 10.75 -0.97 11.85
N SER A 70 10.28 0.07 12.53
CA SER A 70 10.35 0.15 13.99
C SER A 70 9.47 -0.90 14.67
N TYR A 71 8.29 -1.18 14.10
CA TYR A 71 7.41 -2.25 14.57
C TYR A 71 8.05 -3.63 14.37
N LEU A 72 8.64 -3.86 13.19
CA LEU A 72 9.31 -5.12 12.86
C LEU A 72 10.59 -5.34 13.67
N ALA A 73 11.34 -4.30 14.00
CA ALA A 73 12.56 -4.42 14.81
C ALA A 73 12.30 -5.10 16.16
N ARG A 74 11.19 -4.75 16.82
CA ARG A 74 10.77 -5.39 18.07
C ARG A 74 10.43 -6.87 17.85
N SER A 75 9.71 -7.14 16.78
CA SER A 75 9.34 -8.49 16.34
C SER A 75 10.58 -9.37 16.06
N TYR A 76 11.62 -8.84 15.43
CA TYR A 76 12.90 -9.55 15.26
C TYR A 76 13.67 -9.76 16.56
N GLN A 77 13.61 -8.81 17.50
CA GLN A 77 14.23 -8.96 18.83
C GLN A 77 13.54 -10.04 19.67
N GLU A 78 12.20 -10.12 19.60
CA GLU A 78 11.40 -11.09 20.34
C GLU A 78 11.52 -12.51 19.75
N ALA A 79 11.65 -12.64 18.42
CA ALA A 79 11.75 -13.94 17.74
C ALA A 79 13.10 -14.66 17.91
N GLY A 80 14.16 -13.97 18.34
CA GLY A 80 15.44 -14.58 18.73
C GLY A 80 16.20 -15.39 17.67
N SER A 81 15.78 -15.41 16.41
CA SER A 81 16.22 -16.43 15.44
C SER A 81 16.77 -15.85 14.12
N PRO A 82 17.93 -16.33 13.63
CA PRO A 82 18.55 -15.89 12.38
C PRO A 82 17.95 -16.51 11.09
N ASP A 83 17.05 -17.51 11.21
CA ASP A 83 16.53 -18.28 10.07
C ASP A 83 15.09 -17.85 9.68
N PHE A 84 14.89 -16.55 9.47
CA PHE A 84 13.66 -16.05 8.85
C PHE A 84 13.63 -16.39 7.37
N ASP A 85 12.52 -16.98 6.92
CA ASP A 85 12.24 -17.15 5.49
C ASP A 85 11.92 -15.77 4.88
N LEU A 86 12.97 -15.07 4.46
CA LEU A 86 12.91 -13.76 3.83
C LEU A 86 12.38 -13.84 2.39
N GLU A 87 12.28 -15.03 1.78
CA GLU A 87 11.77 -15.14 0.40
C GLU A 87 10.32 -14.67 0.29
N ALA A 88 9.50 -14.94 1.32
CA ALA A 88 8.11 -14.46 1.37
C ALA A 88 7.99 -12.92 1.47
N LEU A 89 9.08 -12.24 1.83
CA LEU A 89 9.12 -10.78 1.96
C LEU A 89 9.65 -10.09 0.70
N HIS A 90 10.42 -10.78 -0.14
CA HIS A 90 11.01 -10.20 -1.36
C HIS A 90 9.97 -9.65 -2.34
N GLU A 91 8.84 -10.33 -2.51
CA GLU A 91 7.78 -9.84 -3.40
C GLU A 91 7.14 -8.55 -2.86
N LEU A 92 6.97 -8.45 -1.54
CA LEU A 92 6.40 -7.27 -0.88
C LEU A 92 7.39 -6.11 -0.83
N ASP A 93 8.67 -6.37 -0.62
CA ASP A 93 9.74 -5.36 -0.71
C ASP A 93 9.80 -4.78 -2.13
N ALA A 94 9.77 -5.63 -3.17
CA ALA A 94 9.75 -5.17 -4.56
C ALA A 94 8.52 -4.31 -4.88
N GLN A 95 7.36 -4.61 -4.29
CA GLN A 95 6.14 -3.79 -4.45
C GLN A 95 6.23 -2.46 -3.69
N ILE A 96 6.89 -2.43 -2.53
CA ILE A 96 7.16 -1.19 -1.77
C ILE A 96 8.13 -0.31 -2.57
N ASP A 97 9.21 -0.87 -3.10
CA ASP A 97 10.18 -0.16 -3.93
C ASP A 97 9.55 0.38 -5.22
N ASP A 98 8.70 -0.40 -5.90
CA ASP A 98 7.93 0.07 -7.06
C ASP A 98 6.99 1.23 -6.68
N ALA A 99 6.34 1.16 -5.52
CA ALA A 99 5.47 2.22 -5.04
C ALA A 99 6.25 3.52 -4.70
N PHE A 100 7.46 3.41 -4.14
CA PHE A 100 8.36 4.55 -3.97
C PHE A 100 8.80 5.12 -5.31
N ALA A 101 9.25 4.28 -6.26
CA ALA A 101 9.71 4.71 -7.57
C ALA A 101 8.62 5.40 -8.41
N ARG A 102 7.36 4.99 -8.21
CA ARG A 102 6.19 5.54 -8.90
C ARG A 102 5.49 6.64 -8.12
N GLU A 103 5.98 6.96 -6.93
CA GLU A 103 5.41 7.96 -6.05
C GLU A 103 3.91 7.70 -5.74
N ASP A 104 3.54 6.43 -5.55
CA ASP A 104 2.14 5.99 -5.42
C ASP A 104 1.79 5.65 -3.96
N MET A 105 1.29 6.65 -3.22
CA MET A 105 0.83 6.48 -1.83
C MET A 105 -0.32 5.49 -1.68
N PHE A 106 -1.12 5.26 -2.73
CA PHE A 106 -2.25 4.33 -2.67
C PHE A 106 -1.79 2.88 -2.72
N VAL A 107 -0.69 2.60 -3.40
CA VAL A 107 -0.05 1.28 -3.40
C VAL A 107 0.84 1.11 -2.18
N LEU A 108 1.61 2.14 -1.82
CA LEU A 108 2.57 2.08 -0.70
C LEU A 108 1.90 1.67 0.62
N GLY A 109 0.78 2.31 0.98
CA GLY A 109 0.11 2.06 2.26
C GLY A 109 -0.31 0.59 2.47
N PRO A 110 -1.10 0.00 1.55
CA PRO A 110 -1.45 -1.41 1.58
C PRO A 110 -0.24 -2.35 1.53
N CYS A 111 0.76 -2.11 0.68
CA CYS A 111 1.94 -2.97 0.57
C CYS A 111 2.75 -2.99 1.87
N VAL A 112 3.02 -1.82 2.48
CA VAL A 112 3.70 -1.75 3.78
C VAL A 112 2.89 -2.44 4.88
N ARG A 113 1.56 -2.33 4.87
CA ARG A 113 0.71 -3.02 5.85
C ARG A 113 0.75 -4.54 5.68
N GLU A 114 0.61 -5.04 4.46
CA GLU A 114 0.68 -6.48 4.16
C GLU A 114 2.06 -7.05 4.47
N TRP A 115 3.11 -6.29 4.20
CA TRP A 115 4.47 -6.63 4.60
C TRP A 115 4.60 -6.81 6.11
N VAL A 116 4.14 -5.85 6.91
CA VAL A 116 4.13 -5.97 8.38
C VAL A 116 3.34 -7.19 8.86
N LEU A 117 2.18 -7.47 8.26
CA LEU A 117 1.36 -8.63 8.61
C LEU A 117 2.02 -9.96 8.21
N ALA A 118 2.66 -10.00 7.04
CA ALA A 118 3.37 -11.19 6.57
C ALA A 118 4.55 -11.54 7.48
N VAL A 119 5.35 -10.55 7.88
CA VAL A 119 6.44 -10.75 8.85
C VAL A 119 5.88 -11.23 10.19
N GLY A 120 4.82 -10.60 10.71
CA GLY A 120 4.18 -11.03 11.95
C GLY A 120 3.69 -12.48 11.92
N ARG A 121 3.11 -12.93 10.78
CA ARG A 121 2.71 -14.33 10.59
C ARG A 121 3.90 -15.28 10.51
N ALA A 122 4.96 -14.88 9.81
CA ALA A 122 6.18 -15.69 9.69
C ALA A 122 6.82 -15.93 11.07
N ILE A 123 6.87 -14.89 11.92
CA ILE A 123 7.38 -14.98 13.29
C ILE A 123 6.52 -15.93 14.13
N ALA A 124 5.21 -15.69 14.19
CA ALA A 124 4.31 -16.53 14.98
C ALA A 124 4.29 -18.00 14.54
N GLY A 125 4.42 -18.24 13.22
CA GLY A 125 4.52 -19.59 12.66
C GLY A 125 5.86 -20.29 12.97
N HIS A 126 6.94 -19.53 13.17
CA HIS A 126 8.25 -20.04 13.59
C HIS A 126 8.22 -20.48 15.06
N ASP A 127 7.69 -19.64 15.96
CA ASP A 127 7.53 -19.97 17.38
C ASP A 127 6.70 -21.25 17.60
N ALA A 128 5.64 -21.43 16.79
CA ALA A 128 4.78 -22.62 16.87
C ALA A 128 5.47 -23.92 16.42
N LYS A 129 6.54 -23.85 15.61
CA LYS A 129 7.33 -25.02 15.18
C LYS A 129 8.52 -25.33 16.10
N GLY A 130 8.97 -24.36 16.89
CA GLY A 130 10.03 -24.54 17.90
C GLY A 130 9.54 -25.09 19.24
N GLY A 131 8.22 -25.08 19.47
CA GLY A 131 7.59 -25.69 20.64
C GLY A 131 7.39 -27.19 20.46
N ASP A 132 8.44 -27.98 20.69
CA ASP A 132 8.29 -29.42 20.89
C ASP A 132 7.49 -29.63 22.20
N PRO A 133 6.38 -30.39 22.20
CA PRO A 133 5.67 -30.71 23.43
C PRO A 133 6.48 -31.72 24.25
N ALA A 134 7.01 -31.27 25.39
CA ALA A 134 7.54 -32.14 26.45
C ALA A 134 6.42 -32.91 27.16
#